data_AF-A0A7C5JNE4-F1
#
_entry.id   AF-A0A7C5JNE4-F1
#
_cell.length_a   1.000
_cell.length_b   1.000
_cell.length_c   1.000
_cell.angle_alpha   90.00
_cell.angle_beta   90.00
_cell.angle_gamma   90.00
#
_symmetry.space_group_name_H-M   'P 1'
#
loop_
_entity.id
_entity.type
_entity.pdbx_description
1 polymer ?
#
loop_
_entity_poly.entity_id
_entity_poly.type
_entity_poly.pdbx_seq_one_letter_code
_entity_poly.pdbx_strand_id
1 'polypeptide(L)'
;MQSTYKNKHTIVLYFLVAIFIFVNTESFAQQDSCKLEWGINTGGIFDWGTELPFVDMMHTARQWFTKEPDNPDSPWDSQHASELSYREDGYPTHIPQNVGTSDYAQQVATFWVIKS
;
A
#
# COMPACT_ATOMS: atom_id res chain seq x y z
N MET A 1 -47.29 -26.86 44.06
CA MET A 1 -47.53 -25.55 43.39
C MET A 1 -46.25 -24.74 43.10
N GLN A 2 -45.04 -25.35 43.11
CA GLN A 2 -43.77 -24.63 42.86
C GLN A 2 -43.14 -24.89 41.48
N SER A 3 -43.52 -25.98 40.80
CA SER A 3 -42.93 -26.37 39.50
C SER A 3 -43.30 -25.42 38.35
N THR A 4 -44.53 -24.90 38.34
CA THR A 4 -45.02 -23.97 37.31
C THR A 4 -44.42 -22.56 37.41
N TYR A 5 -43.86 -22.19 38.57
CA TYR A 5 -43.25 -20.88 38.79
C TYR A 5 -41.85 -20.78 38.14
N LYS A 6 -41.03 -21.85 38.22
CA LYS A 6 -39.70 -21.90 37.58
C LYS A 6 -39.77 -21.78 36.05
N ASN A 7 -40.71 -22.48 35.40
CA ASN A 7 -40.85 -22.42 33.94
C ASN A 7 -41.27 -21.04 33.42
N LYS A 8 -42.04 -20.26 34.18
CA LYS A 8 -42.42 -18.89 33.80
C LYS A 8 -41.22 -17.95 33.78
N HIS A 9 -40.32 -18.05 34.76
CA HIS A 9 -39.09 -17.25 34.80
C HIS A 9 -38.12 -17.61 33.69
N THR A 10 -37.98 -18.90 33.38
CA THR A 10 -37.13 -19.35 32.28
C THR A 10 -37.63 -18.84 30.92
N ILE A 11 -38.94 -18.85 30.68
CA ILE A 11 -39.53 -18.33 29.43
C ILE A 11 -39.35 -16.81 29.33
N VAL A 12 -39.57 -16.06 30.41
CA VAL A 12 -39.35 -14.61 30.44
C VAL A 12 -37.89 -14.27 30.20
N LEU A 13 -36.95 -15.06 30.75
CA LEU A 13 -35.52 -14.89 30.52
C LEU A 13 -35.15 -15.09 29.04
N TYR A 14 -35.64 -16.16 28.40
CA TYR A 14 -35.41 -16.38 26.97
C TYR A 14 -36.00 -15.26 26.11
N PHE A 15 -37.16 -14.73 26.50
CA PHE A 15 -37.80 -13.62 25.79
C PHE A 15 -36.99 -12.33 25.89
N LEU A 16 -36.46 -12.02 27.08
CA LEU A 16 -35.59 -10.86 27.30
C LEU A 16 -34.25 -10.98 26.56
N VAL A 17 -33.66 -12.18 26.51
CA VAL A 17 -32.44 -12.44 25.75
C VAL A 17 -32.68 -12.28 24.25
N ALA A 18 -33.81 -12.77 23.73
CA ALA A 18 -34.17 -12.60 22.33
C ALA A 18 -34.36 -11.12 21.94
N ILE A 19 -34.99 -10.32 22.81
CA ILE A 19 -35.12 -8.87 22.62
C ILE A 19 -33.74 -8.19 22.64
N PHE A 20 -32.86 -8.58 23.58
CA PHE A 20 -31.51 -8.01 23.65
C PHE A 20 -30.70 -8.29 22.37
N ILE A 21 -30.83 -9.49 21.78
CA ILE A 21 -30.15 -9.81 20.51
C ILE A 21 -30.72 -8.97 19.35
N PHE A 22 -32.04 -8.73 19.33
CA PHE A 22 -32.70 -7.98 18.26
C PHE A 22 -32.40 -6.47 18.29
N VAL A 23 -32.16 -5.89 19.48
CA VAL A 23 -31.84 -4.46 19.62
C VAL A 23 -30.39 -4.15 19.23
N ASN A 24 -29.49 -5.14 19.21
CA ASN A 24 -28.08 -4.94 18.86
C ASN A 24 -27.75 -5.12 17.37
N THR A 25 -28.74 -5.32 16.49
CA THR A 25 -28.51 -5.31 15.03
C THR A 25 -28.51 -3.88 14.48
N GLU A 26 -27.61 -3.04 15.00
CA GLU A 26 -27.24 -1.80 14.35
C GLU A 26 -26.39 -2.17 13.13
N SER A 27 -26.93 -1.95 11.94
CA SER A 27 -26.19 -2.12 10.69
C SER A 27 -25.17 -0.99 10.60
N PHE A 28 -23.88 -1.29 10.65
CA PHE A 28 -22.82 -0.35 10.24
C PHE A 28 -22.87 -0.17 8.71
N ALA A 29 -23.96 0.40 8.20
CA ALA A 29 -24.00 0.94 6.85
C ALA A 29 -23.35 2.32 6.93
N GLN A 30 -22.18 2.45 6.30
CA GLN A 30 -21.40 3.68 6.23
C GLN A 30 -22.31 4.84 5.79
N GLN A 31 -22.40 5.91 6.59
CA GLN A 31 -23.19 7.10 6.23
C GLN A 31 -22.73 7.63 4.85
N ASP A 32 -23.67 7.96 3.97
CA ASP A 32 -23.37 8.44 2.60
C ASP A 32 -22.42 9.66 2.59
N SER A 33 -22.42 10.47 3.66
CA SER A 33 -21.49 11.59 3.83
C SER A 33 -20.01 11.21 4.03
N CYS A 34 -19.72 9.95 4.35
CA CYS A 34 -18.38 9.40 4.55
C CYS A 34 -18.15 8.12 3.71
N LYS A 35 -18.99 7.92 2.69
CA LYS A 35 -18.80 6.86 1.70
C LYS A 35 -17.57 7.22 0.87
N LEU A 36 -16.57 6.35 0.89
CA LEU A 36 -15.37 6.54 0.10
C LEU A 36 -15.79 6.58 -1.39
N GLU A 37 -15.66 7.74 -2.02
CA GLU A 37 -16.08 7.98 -3.40
C GLU A 37 -15.24 7.20 -4.42
N TRP A 38 -14.08 6.70 -3.96
CA TRP A 38 -13.09 5.97 -4.75
C TRP A 38 -12.78 4.63 -4.09
N GLY A 39 -12.93 3.53 -4.83
CA GLY A 39 -12.40 2.24 -4.40
C GLY A 39 -10.89 2.23 -4.51
N ILE A 40 -10.19 2.21 -3.38
CA ILE A 40 -8.74 1.91 -3.37
C ILE A 40 -8.59 0.39 -3.57
N ASN A 41 -7.78 -0.01 -4.53
CA ASN A 41 -7.40 -1.41 -4.69
C ASN A 41 -6.69 -1.88 -3.40
N THR A 42 -7.36 -2.73 -2.61
CA THR A 42 -6.81 -3.28 -1.36
C THR A 42 -5.65 -4.26 -1.59
N GLY A 43 -5.32 -4.55 -2.84
CA GLY A 43 -4.10 -5.25 -3.21
C GLY A 43 -2.84 -4.43 -2.93
N GLY A 44 -2.93 -3.10 -2.82
CA GLY A 44 -1.78 -2.23 -2.66
C GLY A 44 -1.16 -1.82 -4.01
N ILE A 45 -0.27 -0.83 -3.97
CA ILE A 45 0.50 -0.40 -5.13
C ILE A 45 1.54 -1.50 -5.37
N PHE A 46 1.32 -2.30 -6.41
CA PHE A 46 2.30 -3.27 -6.87
C PHE A 46 3.18 -2.63 -7.94
N ASP A 47 4.44 -3.07 -8.03
CA ASP A 47 5.37 -2.64 -9.10
C ASP A 47 4.94 -3.08 -10.50
N TRP A 48 3.85 -3.86 -10.57
CA TRP A 48 3.23 -4.33 -11.79
C TRP A 48 1.73 -4.05 -11.79
N GLY A 49 1.22 -3.64 -12.95
CA GLY A 49 -0.21 -3.45 -13.19
C GLY A 49 -0.60 -3.97 -14.57
N THR A 50 -1.90 -4.16 -14.79
CA THR A 50 -2.48 -4.44 -16.12
C THR A 50 -2.81 -3.15 -16.88
N GLU A 51 -2.73 -2.01 -16.20
CA GLU A 51 -3.03 -0.69 -16.76
C GLU A 51 -1.74 0.01 -17.12
N LEU A 52 -1.68 0.59 -18.32
CA LEU A 52 -0.63 1.51 -18.73
C LEU A 52 -1.13 2.93 -18.40
N PRO A 53 -0.60 3.60 -17.36
CA PRO A 53 -1.05 4.94 -17.02
C PRO A 53 -0.66 5.89 -18.16
N PHE A 54 -1.67 6.49 -18.81
CA PHE A 54 -1.47 7.37 -19.97
C PHE A 54 -0.88 8.73 -19.61
N VAL A 55 -1.09 9.18 -18.36
CA VAL A 55 -0.66 10.51 -17.90
C VAL A 55 0.76 10.46 -17.34
N ASP A 56 1.07 9.46 -16.51
CA ASP A 56 2.36 9.31 -15.86
C ASP A 56 2.77 7.84 -15.79
N MET A 57 3.68 7.45 -16.68
CA MET A 57 4.23 6.10 -16.74
C MET A 57 4.99 5.71 -15.46
N MET A 58 5.58 6.69 -14.76
CA MET A 58 6.45 6.44 -13.60
C MET A 58 5.67 6.43 -12.27
N HIS A 59 4.35 6.60 -12.30
CA HIS A 59 3.52 6.69 -11.10
C HIS A 59 3.62 5.46 -10.19
N THR A 60 3.84 4.28 -10.76
CA THR A 60 3.99 3.01 -10.04
C THR A 60 5.45 2.54 -9.93
N ALA A 61 6.41 3.38 -10.32
CA ALA A 61 7.82 3.02 -10.26
C ALA A 61 8.33 2.97 -8.81
N ARG A 62 9.30 2.08 -8.56
CA ARG A 62 9.99 2.01 -7.26
C ARG A 62 10.87 3.23 -7.03
N GLN A 63 11.33 3.37 -5.79
CA GLN A 63 12.43 4.27 -5.46
C GLN A 63 13.64 4.00 -6.34
N TRP A 64 14.35 5.06 -6.70
CA TRP A 64 15.56 4.95 -7.51
C TRP A 64 16.67 4.24 -6.72
N PHE A 65 17.42 3.42 -7.43
CA PHE A 65 18.64 2.78 -6.95
C PHE A 65 19.80 3.11 -7.89
N THR A 66 21.02 2.78 -7.50
CA THR A 66 22.23 3.17 -8.24
C THR A 66 22.90 2.00 -8.95
N LYS A 67 23.45 2.29 -10.13
CA LYS A 67 24.11 1.34 -11.01
C LYS A 67 25.47 1.86 -11.43
N GLU A 68 26.40 0.92 -11.60
CA GLU A 68 27.73 1.16 -12.11
C GLU A 68 27.83 0.50 -13.49
N PRO A 69 27.60 1.25 -14.60
CA PRO A 69 27.52 0.68 -15.94
C PRO A 69 28.85 0.07 -16.40
N ASP A 70 29.97 0.61 -15.92
CA ASP A 70 31.32 0.19 -16.30
C ASP A 70 31.95 -0.80 -15.29
N ASN A 71 31.24 -1.14 -14.19
CA ASN A 71 31.74 -2.10 -13.23
C ASN A 71 31.52 -3.54 -13.76
N PRO A 72 32.58 -4.33 -13.97
CA PRO A 72 32.47 -5.71 -14.44
C PRO A 72 31.72 -6.64 -13.49
N ASP A 73 31.70 -6.35 -12.18
CA ASP A 73 30.94 -7.12 -11.19
C ASP A 73 29.43 -6.85 -11.29
N SER A 74 29.05 -5.74 -11.94
CA SER A 74 27.68 -5.31 -12.22
C SER A 74 26.71 -5.54 -11.05
N PRO A 75 27.00 -4.99 -9.86
CA PRO A 75 26.15 -5.17 -8.70
C PRO A 75 24.72 -4.73 -9.00
N TRP A 76 23.75 -5.39 -8.34
CA TRP A 76 22.35 -5.05 -8.53
C TRP A 76 22.05 -3.59 -8.15
N ASP A 77 22.58 -3.15 -7.01
CA ASP A 77 22.56 -1.77 -6.55
C ASP A 77 23.92 -1.45 -5.94
N SER A 78 24.53 -0.34 -6.38
CA SER A 78 25.80 0.15 -5.83
C SER A 78 25.63 0.94 -4.52
N GLN A 79 24.39 1.22 -4.10
CA GLN A 79 24.04 1.88 -2.83
C GLN A 79 24.58 3.31 -2.66
N HIS A 80 24.95 3.99 -3.75
CA HIS A 80 25.47 5.36 -3.74
C HIS A 80 24.39 6.43 -3.98
N ALA A 81 23.10 6.07 -3.89
CA ALA A 81 21.99 7.00 -4.15
C ALA A 81 22.06 8.27 -3.29
N SER A 82 22.45 8.17 -2.03
CA SER A 82 22.58 9.32 -1.12
C SER A 82 23.73 10.27 -1.44
N GLU A 83 24.66 9.86 -2.30
CA GLU A 83 25.86 10.63 -2.66
C GLU A 83 25.68 11.40 -3.98
N LEU A 84 24.57 11.17 -4.68
CA LEU A 84 24.27 11.85 -5.92
C LEU A 84 23.83 13.30 -5.67
N SER A 85 24.14 14.16 -6.64
CA SER A 85 23.66 15.54 -6.66
C SER A 85 22.29 15.62 -7.33
N TYR A 86 21.31 16.14 -6.60
CA TYR A 86 19.93 16.31 -7.04
C TYR A 86 19.57 17.79 -7.24
N ARG A 87 18.65 18.03 -8.16
CA ARG A 87 17.97 19.31 -8.36
C ARG A 87 16.86 19.47 -7.31
N GLU A 88 16.31 20.67 -7.20
CA GLU A 88 15.21 20.97 -6.27
C GLU A 88 13.95 20.12 -6.52
N ASP A 89 13.75 19.64 -7.75
CA ASP A 89 12.63 18.76 -8.13
C ASP A 89 12.86 17.27 -7.82
N GLY A 90 13.98 16.93 -7.17
CA GLY A 90 14.32 15.57 -6.77
C GLY A 90 14.95 14.71 -7.87
N TYR A 91 15.18 15.24 -9.08
CA TYR A 91 15.90 14.51 -10.14
C TYR A 91 17.41 14.73 -10.05
N PRO A 92 18.24 13.76 -10.50
CA PRO A 92 19.69 13.95 -10.52
C PRO A 92 20.03 15.08 -11.49
N THR A 93 21.05 15.85 -11.15
CA THR A 93 21.50 16.99 -11.99
C THR A 93 21.97 16.54 -13.37
N HIS A 94 22.59 15.37 -13.45
CA HIS A 94 23.06 14.71 -14.67
C HIS A 94 23.28 13.22 -14.39
N ILE A 95 23.41 12.41 -15.44
CA ILE A 95 23.73 10.99 -15.37
C ILE A 95 24.71 10.70 -16.53
N PRO A 96 25.80 9.94 -16.32
CA PRO A 96 26.30 9.43 -15.04
C PRO A 96 26.94 10.52 -14.16
N GLN A 97 27.09 10.27 -12.85
CA GLN A 97 27.80 11.14 -11.90
C GLN A 97 28.96 10.41 -11.24
N ASN A 98 30.07 11.09 -10.99
CA ASN A 98 31.16 10.53 -10.21
C ASN A 98 30.92 10.78 -8.72
N VAL A 99 31.00 9.74 -7.90
CA VAL A 99 30.95 9.83 -6.43
C VAL A 99 32.34 9.56 -5.87
N GLY A 100 32.72 10.20 -4.77
CA GLY A 100 34.07 10.09 -4.23
C GLY A 100 34.40 8.72 -3.61
N THR A 101 33.39 7.88 -3.39
CA THR A 101 33.46 6.58 -2.71
C THR A 101 33.48 5.39 -3.66
N SER A 102 33.33 5.61 -4.98
CA SER A 102 33.39 4.56 -6.01
C SER A 102 34.34 4.95 -7.12
N ASP A 103 35.03 3.95 -7.67
CA ASP A 103 35.91 4.10 -8.83
C ASP A 103 35.12 4.20 -10.15
N TYR A 104 33.82 3.89 -10.13
CA TYR A 104 32.94 3.89 -11.30
C TYR A 104 31.90 5.02 -11.23
N ALA A 105 31.54 5.51 -12.41
CA ALA A 105 30.48 6.51 -12.52
C ALA A 105 29.12 5.88 -12.18
N GLN A 106 28.29 6.62 -11.46
CA GLN A 106 27.00 6.15 -10.96
C GLN A 106 25.87 6.63 -11.85
N GLN A 107 24.89 5.75 -12.07
CA GLN A 107 23.64 6.05 -12.77
C GLN A 107 22.46 5.66 -11.90
N VAL A 108 21.35 6.40 -11.99
CA VAL A 108 20.10 5.99 -11.34
C VAL A 108 19.29 5.09 -12.27
N ALA A 109 18.65 4.08 -11.69
CA ALA A 109 17.69 3.23 -12.35
C ALA A 109 16.48 2.97 -11.43
N THR A 110 15.36 2.58 -12.01
CA THR A 110 14.17 2.14 -11.28
C THR A 110 13.44 1.02 -12.02
N PHE A 111 12.58 0.30 -11.31
CA PHE A 111 11.72 -0.71 -11.88
C PHE A 111 10.33 -0.16 -12.12
N TRP A 112 9.79 -0.56 -13.26
CA TRP A 112 8.40 -0.41 -13.61
C TRP A 112 8.02 -1.58 -14.52
N VAL A 113 6.89 -2.23 -14.23
CA VAL A 113 6.45 -3.42 -14.97
C VAL A 113 5.00 -3.26 -15.41
N ILE A 114 4.71 -3.63 -16.65
CA ILE A 114 3.35 -3.91 -17.12
C ILE A 114 3.20 -5.41 -17.26
N LYS A 115 2.11 -5.95 -16.73
CA LYS A 115 1.71 -7.32 -16.98
C LYS A 115 0.69 -7.33 -18.13
N SER A 116 1.08 -7.88 -19.28
CA SER A 116 0.16 -8.13 -20.41
C SER A 116 -0.74 -9.33 -20.16
#